data_AF-A0A7W1XE12-F1
#
_entry.id   AF-A0A7W1XE12-F1
#
_cell.length_a   1.000
_cell.length_b   1.000
_cell.length_c   1.000
_cell.angle_alpha   90.00
_cell.angle_beta   90.00
_cell.angle_gamma   90.00
#
_symmetry.space_group_name_H-M   'P 1'
#
loop_
_entity.id
_entity.type
_entity.pdbx_description
1 polymer ?
#
loop_
_entity_poly.entity_id
_entity_poly.type
_entity_poly.pdbx_seq_one_letter_code
_entity_poly.pdbx_strand_id
1 'polypeptide(L)'
;MNSSINGNAPRGIDTFDANVFSYWQYIDQLVYWGGSSGEGIIVPPSLVATDAAHKNRVPVLGTANRPWREAGMARYVFSQG
;
A
#
# COMPACT_ATOMS: atom_id res chain seq x y z
N MET A 1 -0.25 6.79 -3.63
CA MET A 1 -0.16 6.15 -2.30
C MET A 1 -0.79 7.09 -1.28
N ASN A 2 -1.41 6.52 -0.24
CA ASN A 2 -2.22 7.29 0.69
C ASN A 2 -1.39 7.74 1.90
N SER A 3 -1.74 8.90 2.47
CA SER A 3 -1.01 9.53 3.58
C SER A 3 -1.29 8.89 4.94
N SER A 4 -2.43 8.24 5.11
CA SER A 4 -2.80 7.40 6.26
C SER A 4 -3.70 6.25 5.79
N ILE A 5 -3.78 5.18 6.59
CA ILE A 5 -4.75 4.09 6.36
C ILE A 5 -6.13 4.40 6.95
N ASN A 6 -6.23 5.37 7.87
CA ASN A 6 -7.49 5.88 8.40
C ASN A 6 -8.03 7.00 7.51
N GLY A 7 -9.34 6.96 7.23
CA GLY A 7 -10.00 8.01 6.44
C GLY A 7 -9.64 8.01 4.95
N ASN A 8 -8.96 6.98 4.46
CA ASN A 8 -8.69 6.84 3.03
C ASN A 8 -9.97 6.48 2.28
N ALA A 9 -10.43 7.37 1.40
CA ALA A 9 -11.58 7.11 0.57
C ALA A 9 -11.27 6.03 -0.49
N PRO A 10 -12.19 5.09 -0.77
CA PRO A 10 -11.95 3.97 -1.69
C PRO A 10 -11.55 4.39 -3.12
N ARG A 11 -11.90 5.61 -3.53
CA ARG A 11 -11.63 6.17 -4.87
C ARG A 11 -10.78 7.44 -4.84
N GLY A 12 -10.01 7.65 -3.77
CA GLY A 12 -9.29 8.89 -3.54
C GLY A 12 -10.19 10.00 -3.01
N ILE A 13 -9.55 11.11 -2.66
CA ILE A 13 -10.17 12.33 -2.13
C ILE A 13 -9.83 13.51 -3.05
N ASP A 14 -10.61 14.60 -3.00
CA ASP A 14 -10.43 15.76 -3.87
C ASP A 14 -9.28 16.67 -3.41
N THR A 15 -8.05 16.14 -3.47
CA THR A 15 -6.82 16.84 -3.09
C THR A 15 -5.76 16.65 -4.16
N PHE A 16 -5.16 17.74 -4.61
CA PHE A 16 -4.10 17.71 -5.63
C PHE A 16 -2.78 17.15 -5.10
N ASP A 17 -2.47 17.41 -3.82
CA ASP A 17 -1.24 16.94 -3.18
C ASP A 17 -1.37 15.47 -2.74
N ALA A 18 -1.23 14.57 -3.71
CA ALA A 18 -1.28 13.14 -3.53
C ALA A 18 -0.04 12.48 -4.14
N ASN A 19 0.39 11.36 -3.56
CA ASN A 19 1.47 10.58 -4.17
C ASN A 19 0.94 9.86 -5.42
N VAL A 20 1.14 10.45 -6.59
CA VAL A 20 0.80 9.89 -7.90
C VAL A 20 2.06 9.31 -8.54
N PHE A 21 2.54 8.18 -8.01
CA PHE A 21 3.72 7.51 -8.54
C PHE A 21 3.55 7.14 -10.02
N SER A 22 4.58 7.44 -10.83
CA SER A 22 4.55 7.28 -12.29
C SER A 22 5.76 6.51 -12.87
N TYR A 23 6.74 6.14 -12.04
CA TYR A 23 7.97 5.45 -12.44
C TYR A 23 7.82 3.92 -12.45
N TRP A 24 6.71 3.42 -12.99
CA TRP A 24 6.35 2.00 -12.97
C TRP A 24 7.30 1.11 -13.78
N GLN A 25 7.91 1.65 -14.82
CA GLN A 25 8.83 0.96 -15.72
C GLN A 25 10.13 0.49 -15.06
N TYR A 26 10.42 0.97 -13.85
CA TYR A 26 11.66 0.67 -13.14
C TYR A 26 11.46 -0.23 -11.91
N ILE A 27 10.23 -0.71 -11.67
CA ILE A 27 9.93 -1.54 -10.51
C ILE A 27 9.29 -2.86 -10.95
N ASP A 28 9.76 -3.95 -10.35
CA ASP A 28 9.16 -5.27 -10.55
C ASP A 28 7.90 -5.47 -9.70
N GLN A 29 7.78 -4.72 -8.60
CA GLN A 29 6.71 -4.88 -7.64
C GLN A 29 6.52 -3.64 -6.77
N LEU A 30 5.29 -3.35 -6.37
CA LEU A 30 4.96 -2.29 -5.42
C LEU A 30 4.52 -2.89 -4.08
N VAL A 31 5.12 -2.43 -2.98
CA VAL A 31 4.63 -2.72 -1.62
C VAL A 31 3.80 -1.53 -1.15
N TYR A 32 2.52 -1.74 -0.89
CA TYR A 32 1.65 -0.74 -0.29
C TYR A 32 1.96 -0.66 1.21
N TRP A 33 2.73 0.37 1.56
CA TRP A 33 3.15 0.59 2.94
C TRP A 33 2.08 1.32 3.74
N GLY A 34 1.77 0.80 4.92
CA GLY A 34 0.86 1.39 5.88
C GLY A 34 0.72 0.50 7.10
N GLY A 35 0.05 1.01 8.14
CA GLY A 35 -0.23 0.26 9.35
C GLY A 35 0.64 0.70 10.53
N SER A 36 -0.04 0.89 11.65
CA SER A 36 0.51 1.35 12.92
C SER A 36 -0.22 0.62 14.05
N SER A 37 0.39 0.51 15.22
CA SER A 37 -0.21 -0.13 16.40
C SER A 37 -1.59 0.46 16.77
N GLY A 38 -1.86 1.72 16.39
CA GLY A 38 -3.15 2.39 16.62
C GLY A 38 -4.12 2.39 15.45
N GLU A 39 -3.70 1.98 14.24
CA GLU A 39 -4.54 2.04 13.03
C GLU A 39 -4.83 0.64 12.44
N GLY A 40 -4.03 -0.36 12.80
CA GLY A 40 -4.16 -1.73 12.30
C GLY A 40 -2.85 -2.25 11.71
N ILE A 41 -2.61 -3.55 11.91
CA ILE A 41 -1.36 -4.23 11.52
C ILE A 41 -1.45 -4.97 10.19
N ILE A 42 -2.65 -5.19 9.65
CA ILE A 42 -2.86 -5.77 8.32
C ILE A 42 -3.45 -4.67 7.43
N VAL A 43 -2.74 -4.35 6.37
CA VAL A 43 -3.06 -3.23 5.48
C VAL A 43 -3.13 -3.72 4.05
N PRO A 44 -4.35 -3.99 3.53
CA PRO A 44 -4.52 -4.24 2.11
C PRO A 44 -4.27 -2.95 1.31
N PRO A 45 -3.84 -3.07 0.05
CA PRO A 45 -3.69 -1.93 -0.84
C PRO A 45 -5.05 -1.29 -1.18
N SER A 46 -5.07 0.03 -1.34
CA SER A 46 -6.28 0.75 -1.79
C SER A 46 -6.57 0.50 -3.27
N LEU A 47 -7.86 0.48 -3.67
CA LEU A 47 -8.30 0.23 -5.05
C LEU A 47 -7.58 1.11 -6.09
N VAL A 48 -7.43 2.41 -5.84
CA VAL A 48 -6.75 3.34 -6.76
C VAL A 48 -5.28 2.97 -6.99
N ALA A 49 -4.59 2.52 -5.93
CA ALA A 49 -3.20 2.08 -6.02
C ALA A 49 -3.07 0.75 -6.78
N THR A 50 -4.00 -0.18 -6.53
CA THR A 50 -4.09 -1.46 -7.25
C THR A 50 -4.36 -1.23 -8.74
N ASP A 51 -5.34 -0.40 -9.08
CA ASP A 51 -5.69 -0.08 -10.47
C ASP A 51 -4.52 0.58 -11.22
N ALA A 52 -3.84 1.52 -10.58
CA ALA A 52 -2.69 2.20 -11.18
C ALA A 52 -1.54 1.24 -11.47
N ALA A 53 -1.23 0.33 -10.55
CA ALA A 53 -0.15 -0.62 -10.75
C ALA A 53 -0.50 -1.72 -11.76
N HIS A 54 -1.72 -2.25 -11.72
CA HIS A 54 -2.18 -3.27 -12.68
C HIS A 54 -2.22 -2.73 -14.12
N LYS A 55 -2.61 -1.45 -14.31
CA LYS A 55 -2.48 -0.78 -15.63
C LYS A 55 -1.05 -0.76 -16.16
N ASN A 56 -0.07 -0.69 -15.25
CA ASN A 56 1.35 -0.69 -15.59
C ASN A 56 2.01 -2.07 -15.48
N ARG A 57 1.21 -3.15 -15.31
CA ARG A 57 1.68 -4.55 -15.15
C ARG A 57 2.61 -4.78 -13.97
N VAL A 58 2.47 -3.98 -12.91
CA VAL A 58 3.22 -4.13 -11.66
C VAL A 58 2.31 -4.78 -10.60
N PRO A 59 2.69 -5.92 -10.01
CA PRO A 59 1.95 -6.50 -8.89
C PRO A 59 2.02 -5.59 -7.65
N VAL A 60 0.91 -5.45 -6.93
CA VAL A 60 0.81 -4.69 -5.67
C VAL A 60 0.55 -5.62 -4.51
N LEU A 61 1.31 -5.42 -3.43
CA LEU A 61 1.16 -6.18 -2.20
C LEU A 61 0.69 -5.31 -1.05
N GLY A 62 -0.18 -5.86 -0.20
CA GLY A 62 -0.46 -5.30 1.12
C GLY A 62 0.66 -5.58 2.13
N THR A 63 0.64 -4.85 3.25
CA THR A 63 1.61 -5.02 4.34
C THR A 63 0.93 -5.65 5.56
N ALA A 64 1.55 -6.67 6.15
CA ALA A 64 1.23 -7.13 7.50
C ALA A 64 2.42 -6.81 8.43
N ASN A 65 2.27 -5.78 9.26
CA ASN A 65 3.34 -5.24 10.08
C ASN A 65 3.23 -5.70 11.53
N ARG A 66 4.22 -6.42 12.05
CA ARG A 66 4.32 -6.66 13.50
C ARG A 66 5.05 -5.48 14.14
N PRO A 67 4.40 -4.65 14.98
CA PRO A 67 5.06 -3.51 15.61
C PRO A 67 6.20 -3.98 16.52
N TRP A 68 7.31 -3.27 16.49
CA TRP A 68 8.56 -3.68 17.12
C TRP A 68 8.47 -3.71 18.65
N ARG A 69 8.61 -4.90 19.24
CA ARG A 69 9.15 -5.08 20.60
C ARG A 69 10.26 -6.12 20.66
N GLU A 70 10.19 -7.20 19.89
CA GLU A 70 11.24 -8.23 19.75
C GLU A 70 10.92 -9.03 18.46
N ALA A 71 11.93 -9.32 17.64
CA ALA A 71 11.86 -10.02 16.34
C ALA A 71 11.55 -9.18 15.09
N GLY A 72 12.41 -9.36 14.10
CA GLY A 72 12.43 -8.64 12.83
C GLY A 72 11.13 -8.73 12.04
N MET A 73 10.86 -7.64 11.32
CA MET A 73 9.89 -7.49 10.24
C MET A 73 9.63 -8.79 9.44
N ALA A 74 8.50 -9.44 9.71
CA ALA A 74 8.02 -10.58 8.95
C ALA A 74 7.20 -10.07 7.75
N ARG A 75 7.76 -10.20 6.55
CA ARG A 75 7.11 -9.83 5.28
C ARG A 75 6.10 -10.92 4.89
N TYR A 76 4.82 -10.74 5.21
CA TYR A 76 3.75 -11.52 4.60
C TYR A 76 3.16 -10.76 3.40
N VAL A 77 3.35 -11.35 2.23
CA VAL A 77 2.94 -10.81 0.93
C VAL A 77 1.55 -11.36 0.60
N PHE A 78 0.54 -10.50 0.59
CA PHE A 78 -0.79 -10.86 0.09
C PHE A 78 -0.95 -10.29 -1.32
N SER A 79 -0.94 -11.18 -2.31
CA SER A 79 -1.27 -10.90 -3.70
C SER A 79 -2.76 -11.10 -3.88
N GLN A 80 -3.50 -10.08 -4.32
CA GLN A 80 -4.84 -10.28 -4.86
C GLN A 80 -4.65 -10.76 -6.30
N GLY A 81 -5.10 -11.98 -6.59
CA GLY A 81 -5.02 -12.58 -7.93
C GLY A 81 -6.02 -11.96 -8.90
#